data_AF-A0A1E5LA82-F1
#
_entry.id   AF-A0A1E5LA82-F1
#
_cell.length_a   1.000
_cell.length_b   1.000
_cell.length_c   1.000
_cell.angle_alpha   90.00
_cell.angle_beta   90.00
_cell.angle_gamma   90.00
#
_symmetry.space_group_name_H-M   'P 1'
#
loop_
_entity.id
_entity.type
_entity.pdbx_description
1 polymer ?
#
loop_
_entity_poly.entity_id
_entity_poly.type
_entity_poly.pdbx_seq_one_letter_code
_entity_poly.pdbx_strand_id
1 'polypeptide(L)'
;MEELRDMIPNFISLSRIILSLSLFLITPFSQAFYLIYIYCGISDMLDGFLARKMGTESRFGEILDSIADMVMVAVLLVILFPIIKPSELIIFWIIVIAIIRFSAMTVALMKYNVFISLHTYGNKITGAILFVFPLVIPYVPMNFLAYGIVIVASISAVEELFIQIMSRKLQVNRKHFFDRSL
;
A
#
# COMPACT_ATOMS: atom_id res chain seq x y z
N MET A 1 -6.39 29.62 13.64
CA MET A 1 -5.11 29.41 12.90
C MET A 1 -4.67 27.96 12.97
N GLU A 2 -4.79 27.28 14.11
CA GLU A 2 -4.59 25.81 14.22
C GLU A 2 -5.65 25.02 13.45
N GLU A 3 -6.95 25.32 13.61
CA GLU A 3 -8.03 24.63 12.87
C GLU A 3 -7.84 24.66 11.34
N LEU A 4 -7.33 25.77 10.78
CA LEU A 4 -7.10 25.89 9.34
C LEU A 4 -5.91 25.05 8.85
N ARG A 5 -4.91 24.79 9.71
CA ARG A 5 -3.77 23.94 9.38
C ARG A 5 -4.16 22.46 9.35
N ASP A 6 -5.04 22.04 10.25
CA ASP A 6 -5.57 20.67 10.31
C ASP A 6 -6.51 20.36 9.12
N MET A 7 -7.15 21.38 8.54
CA MET A 7 -8.03 21.21 7.38
C MET A 7 -7.29 20.85 6.09
N ILE A 8 -6.01 21.21 5.94
CA ILE A 8 -5.27 21.01 4.69
C ILE A 8 -5.04 19.51 4.42
N PRO A 9 -4.46 18.71 5.34
CA PRO A 9 -4.33 17.26 5.14
C PRO A 9 -5.69 16.59 4.92
N ASN A 10 -6.70 16.97 5.71
CA ASN A 10 -8.05 16.39 5.60
C ASN A 10 -8.69 16.66 4.24
N PHE A 11 -8.50 17.86 3.69
CA PHE A 11 -9.01 18.19 2.35
C PHE A 11 -8.30 17.38 1.26
N ILE A 12 -7.00 17.11 1.43
CA ILE A 12 -6.25 16.26 0.52
C ILE A 12 -6.80 14.83 0.54
N SER A 13 -6.98 14.22 1.72
CA SER A 13 -7.57 12.87 1.84
C SER A 13 -9.00 12.82 1.29
N LEU A 14 -9.83 13.84 1.54
CA LEU A 14 -11.19 13.91 0.98
C LEU A 14 -11.17 14.05 -0.56
N SER A 15 -10.25 14.85 -1.10
CA SER A 15 -10.07 14.98 -2.54
C SER A 15 -9.69 13.65 -3.19
N ARG A 16 -8.84 12.84 -2.53
CA ARG A 16 -8.48 11.49 -2.99
C ARG A 16 -9.69 10.58 -3.08
N ILE A 17 -10.60 10.60 -2.11
CA ILE A 17 -11.82 9.78 -2.15
C ILE A 17 -12.64 10.13 -3.40
N ILE A 18 -12.92 11.42 -3.61
CA ILE A 18 -13.72 11.89 -4.75
C ILE A 18 -13.03 11.56 -6.08
N LEU A 19 -11.73 11.83 -6.17
CA LEU A 19 -10.95 11.60 -7.38
C LEU A 19 -10.81 10.11 -7.70
N SER A 20 -10.59 9.26 -6.68
CA SER A 20 -10.55 7.81 -6.85
C SER A 20 -11.88 7.30 -7.37
N LEU A 21 -13.01 7.73 -6.80
CA LEU A 21 -14.34 7.36 -7.30
C LEU A 21 -14.58 7.85 -8.74
N SER A 22 -14.05 9.01 -9.12
CA SER A 22 -14.19 9.53 -10.48
C SER A 22 -13.51 8.66 -11.54
N LEU A 23 -12.55 7.80 -11.15
CA LEU A 23 -11.92 6.84 -12.07
C LEU A 23 -12.92 5.86 -12.69
N PHE A 24 -14.05 5.57 -12.05
CA PHE A 24 -15.11 4.73 -12.65
C PHE A 24 -15.72 5.35 -13.92
N LEU A 25 -15.68 6.68 -14.03
CA LEU A 25 -16.25 7.42 -15.15
C LEU A 25 -15.24 7.64 -16.27
N ILE A 26 -13.99 7.21 -16.09
CA ILE A 26 -12.88 7.51 -16.98
C ILE A 26 -12.40 6.22 -17.65
N THR A 27 -12.10 6.30 -18.94
CA THR A 27 -11.54 5.17 -19.67
C THR A 27 -10.20 4.73 -19.04
N PRO A 28 -10.06 3.45 -18.66
CA PRO A 28 -8.83 2.92 -18.10
C PRO A 28 -7.63 3.17 -19.01
N PHE A 29 -6.47 3.49 -18.42
CA PHE A 29 -5.21 3.80 -19.14
C PHE A 29 -5.25 5.02 -20.07
N SER A 30 -6.31 5.84 -20.03
CA SER A 30 -6.31 7.15 -20.69
C SER A 30 -5.38 8.14 -19.99
N GLN A 31 -5.02 9.24 -20.66
CA GLN A 31 -4.22 10.30 -20.05
C GLN A 31 -4.89 10.87 -18.79
N ALA A 32 -6.23 11.04 -18.79
CA ALA A 32 -6.98 11.49 -17.63
C ALA A 32 -6.91 10.49 -16.47
N PHE A 33 -7.00 9.19 -16.75
CA PHE A 33 -6.85 8.13 -15.75
C PHE A 33 -5.49 8.24 -15.05
N TYR A 34 -4.40 8.39 -15.83
CA TYR A 34 -3.06 8.50 -15.27
C TYR A 34 -2.83 9.75 -14.45
N LEU A 35 -3.34 10.90 -14.89
CA LEU A 35 -3.21 12.14 -14.14
C LEU A 35 -3.88 12.04 -12.77
N ILE A 36 -5.09 11.49 -12.71
CA ILE A 36 -5.82 11.32 -11.46
C ILE A 36 -5.16 10.25 -10.58
N TYR A 37 -4.78 9.11 -11.15
CA TYR A 37 -4.12 8.03 -10.41
C TYR A 37 -2.80 8.50 -9.79
N ILE A 38 -1.94 9.16 -10.57
CA ILE A 38 -0.66 9.69 -10.09
C ILE A 38 -0.90 10.78 -9.04
N TYR A 39 -1.86 11.68 -9.26
CA TYR A 39 -2.21 12.70 -8.29
C TYR A 39 -2.58 12.08 -6.94
N CYS A 40 -3.47 11.09 -6.94
CA CYS A 40 -3.90 10.44 -5.71
C CYS A 40 -2.77 9.69 -4.99
N GLY A 41 -1.85 9.05 -5.72
CA GLY A 41 -0.71 8.38 -5.09
C GLY A 41 0.35 9.32 -4.53
N ILE A 42 0.59 10.45 -5.22
CA ILE A 42 1.52 11.47 -4.71
C ILE A 42 0.91 12.21 -3.52
N SER A 43 -0.39 12.48 -3.55
CA SER A 43 -1.06 13.26 -2.51
C SER A 43 -1.13 12.53 -1.16
N ASP A 44 -1.18 11.20 -1.16
CA ASP A 44 -1.00 10.33 0.03
C ASP A 44 0.37 10.49 0.71
N MET A 45 1.43 10.66 -0.09
CA MET A 45 2.75 10.90 0.48
C MET A 45 2.87 12.33 1.04
N LEU A 46 2.15 13.28 0.42
CA LEU A 46 2.21 14.70 0.75
C LEU A 46 1.42 15.05 2.00
N ASP A 47 0.21 14.52 2.19
CA ASP A 47 -0.60 14.82 3.37
C ASP A 47 0.04 14.25 4.64
N GLY A 48 0.56 13.02 4.62
CA GLY A 48 1.33 12.45 5.73
C GLY A 48 2.66 13.16 5.99
N PHE A 49 3.28 13.77 4.97
CA PHE A 49 4.46 14.63 5.17
C PHE A 49 4.08 15.99 5.79
N LEU A 50 2.99 16.60 5.31
CA LEU A 50 2.51 17.89 5.80
C LEU A 50 2.00 17.78 7.24
N ALA A 51 1.25 16.75 7.58
CA ALA A 51 0.76 16.49 8.94
C ALA A 51 1.92 16.40 9.94
N ARG A 52 2.96 15.62 9.61
CA ARG A 52 4.19 15.52 10.42
C ARG A 52 4.95 16.83 10.55
N LYS A 53 5.08 17.56 9.45
CA LYS A 53 5.83 18.83 9.43
C LYS A 53 5.10 19.94 10.19
N MET A 54 3.77 19.93 10.18
CA MET A 54 2.94 20.93 10.84
C MET A 54 2.59 20.57 12.29
N GLY A 55 2.86 19.33 12.71
CA GLY A 55 2.48 18.84 14.04
C GLY A 55 0.98 18.62 14.19
N THR A 56 0.27 18.41 13.07
CA THR A 56 -1.19 18.36 12.97
C THR A 56 -1.67 16.93 12.73
N GLU A 57 -1.03 15.96 13.38
CA GLU A 57 -1.47 14.57 13.36
C GLU A 57 -2.74 14.45 14.21
N SER A 58 -3.86 14.14 13.56
CA SER A 58 -5.15 13.98 14.23
C SER A 58 -5.71 12.59 13.97
N ARG A 59 -6.35 11.99 14.99
CA ARG A 59 -7.00 10.68 14.87
C ARG A 59 -8.06 10.66 13.76
N PHE A 60 -8.73 11.79 13.51
CA PHE A 60 -9.69 11.91 12.42
C PHE A 60 -9.01 11.86 11.06
N GLY A 61 -7.90 12.59 10.88
CA GLY A 61 -7.11 12.57 9.65
C GLY A 61 -6.56 11.18 9.34
N GLU A 62 -6.05 10.46 10.33
CA GLU A 62 -5.57 9.07 10.16
C GLU A 62 -6.67 8.11 9.69
N ILE A 63 -7.89 8.25 10.22
CA ILE A 63 -9.04 7.44 9.78
C ILE A 63 -9.44 7.81 8.35
N LEU A 64 -9.48 9.10 8.03
CA LEU A 64 -9.85 9.59 6.70
C LEU A 64 -8.84 9.14 5.63
N ASP A 65 -7.56 9.20 5.96
CA ASP A 65 -6.44 8.71 5.15
C ASP A 65 -6.59 7.20 4.86
N SER A 66 -6.80 6.41 5.91
CA SER A 66 -7.05 4.96 5.79
C SER A 66 -8.27 4.64 4.89
N ILE A 67 -9.34 5.44 5.01
CA ILE A 67 -10.53 5.30 4.15
C ILE A 67 -10.20 5.65 2.70
N ALA A 68 -9.46 6.73 2.47
CA ALA A 68 -9.06 7.15 1.13
C ALA A 68 -8.24 6.06 0.42
N ASP A 69 -7.31 5.43 1.14
CA ASP A 69 -6.52 4.31 0.64
C ASP A 69 -7.37 3.09 0.31
N MET A 70 -8.26 2.69 1.21
CA MET A 70 -9.17 1.55 0.97
C MET A 70 -10.06 1.80 -0.25
N VAL A 71 -10.58 3.02 -0.41
CA VAL A 71 -11.38 3.42 -1.57
C VAL A 71 -10.54 3.33 -2.85
N MET A 72 -9.34 3.90 -2.86
CA MET A 72 -8.47 3.85 -4.04
C MET A 72 -8.15 2.42 -4.46
N VAL A 73 -7.72 1.58 -3.51
CA VAL A 73 -7.42 0.16 -3.78
C VAL A 73 -8.65 -0.57 -4.29
N ALA A 74 -9.82 -0.38 -3.69
CA ALA A 74 -11.06 -1.02 -4.12
C ALA A 74 -11.46 -0.60 -5.54
N VAL A 75 -11.41 0.70 -5.86
CA VAL A 75 -11.74 1.21 -7.19
C VAL A 75 -10.79 0.64 -8.24
N LEU A 76 -9.48 0.67 -8.00
CA LEU A 76 -8.50 0.11 -8.92
C LEU A 76 -8.66 -1.38 -9.12
N LEU A 77 -8.95 -2.14 -8.07
CA LEU A 77 -9.23 -3.57 -8.19
C LEU A 77 -10.44 -3.82 -9.09
N VAL A 78 -11.55 -3.11 -8.89
CA VAL A 78 -12.76 -3.28 -9.71
C VAL A 78 -12.51 -2.91 -11.17
N ILE A 79 -11.77 -1.83 -11.44
CA ILE A 79 -11.47 -1.37 -12.80
C ILE A 79 -10.46 -2.29 -13.50
N LEU A 80 -9.36 -2.65 -12.83
CA LEU A 80 -8.22 -3.31 -13.46
C LEU A 80 -8.34 -4.84 -13.49
N PHE A 81 -8.99 -5.46 -12.50
CA PHE A 81 -9.14 -6.93 -12.44
C PHE A 81 -9.74 -7.55 -13.73
N PRO A 82 -10.86 -7.03 -14.30
CA PRO A 82 -11.42 -7.59 -15.53
C PRO A 82 -10.56 -7.33 -16.78
N ILE A 83 -9.65 -6.36 -16.73
CA ILE A 83 -8.75 -6.03 -17.84
C ILE A 83 -7.49 -6.91 -17.79
N ILE A 84 -6.92 -7.07 -16.59
CA ILE A 84 -5.71 -7.85 -16.35
C ILE A 84 -5.96 -9.34 -16.61
N LYS A 85 -7.12 -9.85 -16.20
CA LYS A 85 -7.49 -11.28 -16.28
C LYS A 85 -6.34 -12.18 -15.82
N PRO A 86 -5.95 -12.10 -14.53
CA PRO A 86 -4.80 -12.85 -14.03
C PRO A 86 -5.03 -14.35 -14.22
N SER A 87 -3.97 -15.07 -14.59
CA SER A 87 -4.04 -16.52 -14.74
C SER A 87 -4.35 -17.20 -13.41
N GLU A 88 -4.92 -18.41 -13.45
CA GLU A 88 -5.22 -19.20 -12.25
C GLU A 88 -3.97 -19.39 -11.37
N LEU A 89 -2.80 -19.56 -12.00
CA LEU A 89 -1.53 -19.67 -11.31
C LEU A 89 -1.16 -18.38 -10.53
N ILE A 90 -1.38 -17.20 -11.13
CA ILE A 90 -1.12 -15.92 -10.46
C ILE A 90 -2.08 -15.76 -9.27
N ILE A 91 -3.37 -16.08 -9.44
CA ILE A 91 -4.37 -16.02 -8.37
C ILE A 91 -3.97 -16.94 -7.22
N PHE A 92 -3.55 -18.17 -7.52
CA PHE A 92 -3.05 -19.11 -6.52
C PHE A 92 -1.88 -18.53 -5.72
N TRP A 93 -0.90 -17.93 -6.40
CA TRP A 93 0.24 -17.30 -5.72
C TRP A 93 -0.15 -16.08 -4.87
N ILE A 94 -1.10 -15.26 -5.32
CA ILE A 94 -1.64 -14.15 -4.52
C ILE A 94 -2.25 -14.68 -3.21
N ILE A 95 -3.00 -15.78 -3.27
CA ILE A 95 -3.58 -16.44 -2.09
C ILE A 95 -2.48 -16.96 -1.17
N VAL A 96 -1.45 -17.61 -1.72
CA VAL A 96 -0.29 -18.09 -0.93
C VAL A 96 0.41 -16.93 -0.22
N ILE A 97 0.67 -15.82 -0.91
CA ILE A 97 1.28 -14.61 -0.32
C ILE A 97 0.38 -14.05 0.79
N ALA A 98 -0.94 -14.00 0.58
CA ALA A 98 -1.88 -13.52 1.59
C ALA A 98 -1.87 -14.39 2.85
N ILE A 99 -1.80 -15.71 2.70
CA ILE A 99 -1.68 -16.67 3.82
C ILE A 99 -0.36 -16.43 4.58
N ILE A 100 0.76 -16.25 3.87
CA ILE A 100 2.06 -15.95 4.50
C ILE A 100 1.97 -14.66 5.32
N ARG A 101 1.43 -13.58 4.75
CA ARG A 101 1.25 -12.31 5.47
C ARG A 101 0.34 -12.44 6.68
N PHE A 102 -0.77 -13.17 6.56
CA PHE A 102 -1.68 -13.39 7.67
C PHE A 102 -1.03 -14.21 8.80
N SER A 103 -0.23 -15.21 8.44
CA SER A 103 0.55 -16.00 9.41
C SER A 103 1.56 -15.13 10.14
N ALA A 104 2.21 -14.20 9.42
CA ALA A 104 3.11 -13.21 9.97
C ALA A 104 2.36 -12.34 11.01
N MET A 105 1.27 -11.69 10.60
CA MET A 105 0.44 -10.88 11.52
C MET A 105 -0.02 -11.66 12.77
N THR A 106 -0.36 -12.95 12.61
CA THR A 106 -0.75 -13.82 13.73
C THR A 106 0.41 -14.06 14.70
N VAL A 107 1.63 -14.30 14.20
CA VAL A 107 2.85 -14.44 15.02
C VAL A 107 3.14 -13.13 15.76
N ALA A 108 3.00 -11.98 15.10
CA ALA A 108 3.17 -10.68 15.74
C ALA A 108 2.14 -10.46 16.87
N LEU A 109 0.88 -10.83 16.64
CA LEU A 109 -0.18 -10.73 17.63
C LEU A 109 0.10 -11.59 18.86
N MET A 110 0.45 -12.87 18.67
CA MET A 110 0.75 -13.79 19.78
C MET A 110 1.96 -13.36 20.60
N LYS A 111 2.96 -12.74 19.96
CA LYS A 111 4.24 -12.42 20.59
C LYS A 111 4.26 -11.05 21.26
N TYR A 112 3.51 -10.10 20.74
CA TYR A 112 3.54 -8.71 21.17
C TYR A 112 2.19 -8.16 21.64
N ASN A 113 1.09 -8.92 21.49
CA ASN A 113 -0.28 -8.47 21.77
C ASN A 113 -0.68 -7.17 21.05
N VAL A 114 -0.05 -6.87 19.91
CA VAL A 114 -0.41 -5.71 19.08
C VAL A 114 -0.56 -6.15 17.62
N PHE A 115 -1.64 -5.72 16.98
CA PHE A 115 -1.84 -5.81 15.53
C PHE A 115 -1.00 -4.73 14.84
N ILE A 116 0.27 -5.01 14.56
CA ILE A 116 1.13 -4.11 13.78
C ILE A 116 1.76 -4.89 12.63
N SER A 117 1.54 -4.40 11.41
CA SER A 117 2.28 -4.80 10.22
C SER A 117 3.64 -4.08 10.22
N LEU A 118 4.73 -4.81 10.01
CA LEU A 118 6.06 -4.20 10.04
C LEU A 118 6.29 -3.43 8.74
N HIS A 119 6.67 -2.15 8.85
CA HIS A 119 7.05 -1.33 7.69
C HIS A 119 8.50 -1.58 7.28
N THR A 120 8.79 -2.82 6.88
CA THR A 120 10.11 -3.21 6.34
C THR A 120 10.37 -2.49 5.01
N TYR A 121 11.65 -2.34 4.64
CA TYR A 121 12.01 -1.81 3.33
C TYR A 121 11.46 -2.68 2.19
N GLY A 122 11.39 -4.00 2.37
CA GLY A 122 10.74 -4.92 1.43
C GLY A 122 9.27 -4.56 1.17
N ASN A 123 8.51 -4.23 2.22
CA ASN A 123 7.13 -3.76 2.08
C ASN A 123 7.05 -2.43 1.33
N LYS A 124 7.96 -1.48 1.59
CA LYS A 124 8.00 -0.20 0.85
C LYS A 124 8.32 -0.38 -0.63
N ILE A 125 9.30 -1.22 -0.95
CA ILE A 125 9.66 -1.51 -2.35
C ILE A 125 8.51 -2.22 -3.06
N THR A 126 7.88 -3.21 -2.40
CA THR A 126 6.72 -3.92 -2.96
C THR A 126 5.57 -2.96 -3.22
N GLY A 127 5.28 -2.05 -2.27
CA GLY A 127 4.27 -1.01 -2.44
C GLY A 127 4.57 -0.07 -3.61
N ALA A 128 5.82 0.40 -3.74
CA ALA A 128 6.23 1.24 -4.86
C ALA A 128 6.09 0.52 -6.22
N ILE A 129 6.44 -0.76 -6.29
CA ILE A 129 6.26 -1.57 -7.52
C ILE A 129 4.78 -1.75 -7.85
N LEU A 130 3.94 -2.04 -6.85
CA LEU A 130 2.49 -2.14 -7.02
C LEU A 130 1.86 -0.80 -7.46
N PHE A 131 2.41 0.33 -7.02
CA PHE A 131 1.99 1.65 -7.47
C PHE A 131 2.41 1.95 -8.91
N VAL A 132 3.62 1.54 -9.32
CA VAL A 132 4.07 1.71 -10.71
C VAL A 132 3.34 0.77 -11.66
N PHE A 133 2.85 -0.38 -11.17
CA PHE A 133 2.28 -1.42 -12.01
C PHE A 133 1.16 -0.94 -12.95
N PRO A 134 0.09 -0.25 -12.51
CA PRO A 134 -0.95 0.25 -13.42
C PRO A 134 -0.45 1.20 -14.52
N LEU A 135 0.67 1.89 -14.29
CA LEU A 135 1.29 2.78 -15.29
C LEU A 135 1.96 2.01 -16.42
N VAL A 136 2.47 0.81 -16.12
CA VAL A 136 3.29 0.02 -17.05
C VAL A 136 2.46 -1.01 -17.83
N ILE A 137 1.24 -1.34 -17.37
CA ILE A 137 0.36 -2.34 -17.99
C ILE A 137 0.26 -2.22 -19.53
N PRO A 138 0.06 -1.04 -20.14
CA PRO A 138 -0.10 -0.98 -21.60
C PRO A 138 1.20 -1.21 -22.39
N TYR A 139 2.36 -1.09 -21.73
CA TYR A 139 3.67 -1.09 -22.40
C TYR A 139 4.39 -2.44 -22.29
N VAL A 140 4.05 -3.28 -21.32
CA VAL A 140 4.75 -4.54 -21.02
C VAL A 140 3.76 -5.70 -20.96
N PRO A 141 4.11 -6.89 -21.48
CA PRO A 141 3.25 -8.06 -21.42
C PRO A 141 2.80 -8.39 -19.99
N MET A 142 1.49 -8.55 -19.80
CA MET A 142 0.87 -8.75 -18.48
C MET A 142 1.48 -9.91 -17.69
N ASN A 143 1.74 -11.04 -18.36
CA ASN A 143 2.33 -12.21 -17.72
C ASN A 143 3.68 -11.89 -17.08
N PHE A 144 4.54 -11.16 -17.79
CA PHE A 144 5.85 -10.78 -17.29
C PHE A 144 5.75 -9.88 -16.05
N LEU A 145 4.89 -8.86 -16.10
CA LEU A 145 4.65 -7.98 -14.96
C LEU A 145 4.09 -8.74 -13.75
N ALA A 146 3.09 -9.60 -13.97
CA ALA A 146 2.43 -10.33 -12.90
C ALA A 146 3.36 -11.33 -12.22
N TYR A 147 4.18 -12.08 -12.98
CA TYR A 147 5.20 -12.96 -12.39
C TYR A 147 6.26 -12.16 -11.62
N GLY A 148 6.70 -11.02 -12.14
CA GLY A 148 7.64 -10.15 -11.45
C GLY A 148 7.11 -9.66 -10.10
N ILE A 149 5.84 -9.22 -10.07
CA ILE A 149 5.18 -8.77 -8.84
C ILE A 149 5.04 -9.90 -7.84
N VAL A 150 4.57 -11.07 -8.27
CA VAL A 150 4.42 -12.24 -7.40
C VAL A 150 5.76 -12.61 -6.77
N ILE A 151 6.84 -12.65 -7.54
CA ILE A 151 8.18 -12.97 -7.02
C ILE A 151 8.63 -11.97 -5.96
N VAL A 152 8.53 -10.67 -6.25
CA VAL A 152 8.94 -9.62 -5.30
C VAL A 152 8.07 -9.65 -4.04
N ALA A 153 6.75 -9.79 -4.21
CA ALA A 153 5.80 -9.85 -3.11
C ALA A 153 5.99 -11.11 -2.24
N SER A 154 6.34 -12.26 -2.84
CA SER A 154 6.70 -13.48 -2.11
C SER A 154 7.96 -13.29 -1.27
N ILE A 155 9.02 -12.72 -1.85
CA ILE A 155 10.27 -12.44 -1.12
C ILE A 155 10.00 -11.52 0.08
N SER A 156 9.25 -10.44 -0.16
CA SER A 156 8.85 -9.48 0.87
C SER A 156 8.01 -10.11 1.99
N ALA A 157 7.03 -10.96 1.64
CA ALA A 157 6.19 -11.64 2.63
C ALA A 157 6.98 -12.64 3.48
N VAL A 158 7.93 -13.37 2.88
CA VAL A 158 8.82 -14.30 3.60
C VAL A 158 9.79 -13.54 4.51
N GLU A 159 10.35 -12.42 4.05
CA GLU A 159 11.20 -11.54 4.87
C GLU A 159 10.45 -11.06 6.11
N GLU A 160 9.21 -10.58 5.95
CA GLU A 160 8.38 -10.10 7.06
C GLU A 160 8.09 -11.22 8.08
N LEU A 161 7.68 -12.40 7.61
CA LEU A 161 7.43 -13.57 8.47
C LEU A 161 8.69 -13.97 9.25
N PHE A 162 9.84 -14.02 8.58
CA PHE A 162 11.10 -14.40 9.20
C PHE A 162 11.53 -13.41 10.30
N ILE A 163 11.38 -12.10 10.05
CA ILE A 163 11.68 -11.06 11.03
C ILE A 163 10.82 -11.22 12.29
N GLN A 164 9.52 -11.49 12.14
CA GLN A 164 8.62 -11.63 13.29
C GLN A 164 8.91 -12.90 14.12
N ILE A 165 9.24 -14.01 13.45
CA ILE A 165 9.66 -15.24 14.14
C ILE A 165 10.97 -15.00 14.91
N MET A 166 11.98 -14.40 14.28
CA MET A 166 13.31 -14.25 14.86
C MET A 166 13.44 -13.12 15.89
N SER A 167 12.74 -11.99 15.73
CA SER A 167 12.97 -10.83 16.60
C SER A 167 12.37 -11.05 17.99
N ARG A 168 13.11 -10.83 19.09
CA ARG A 168 12.59 -11.01 20.47
C ARG A 168 11.88 -9.77 21.02
N LYS A 169 12.04 -8.61 20.38
CA LYS A 169 11.42 -7.33 20.75
C LYS A 169 10.71 -6.75 19.52
N LEU A 170 9.52 -6.16 19.71
CA LEU A 170 8.78 -5.49 18.64
C LEU A 170 9.54 -4.20 18.25
N GLN A 171 10.15 -4.19 17.06
CA GLN A 171 10.75 -2.98 16.50
C GLN A 171 9.93 -2.58 15.26
N VAL A 172 8.91 -1.74 15.45
CA VAL A 172 7.99 -1.28 14.39
C VAL A 172 8.72 -0.56 13.24
N ASN A 173 9.87 0.08 13.54
CA ASN A 173 10.73 0.79 12.58
C ASN A 173 12.06 0.06 12.30
N ARG A 174 12.05 -1.28 12.22
CA ARG A 174 13.29 -2.02 11.94
C ARG A 174 13.68 -1.93 10.47
N LYS A 175 14.87 -1.36 10.22
CA LYS A 175 15.35 -1.04 8.86
C LYS A 175 15.97 -2.24 8.13
N HIS A 176 16.54 -3.23 8.82
CA HIS A 176 17.18 -4.40 8.19
C HIS A 176 17.20 -5.68 9.05
N PHE A 177 17.43 -6.82 8.40
CA PHE A 177 17.75 -8.12 9.01
C PHE A 177 19.00 -8.09 9.92
N PHE A 178 20.01 -7.30 9.53
CA PHE A 178 21.32 -7.24 10.21
C PHE A 178 21.43 -6.23 11.35
N ASP A 179 20.36 -5.51 11.69
CA ASP A 179 20.42 -4.50 12.75
C ASP A 179 20.36 -5.18 14.13
N ARG A 180 21.50 -5.74 14.56
CA ARG A 180 21.75 -6.22 15.93
C ARG A 180 22.01 -5.04 16.84
N SER A 181 20.98 -4.27 17.18
CA SER A 181 20.98 -3.51 18.43
C SER A 181 20.35 -4.39 19.51
N LEU A 182 21.23 -5.06 20.25
CA LEU A 182 20.94 -5.75 21.52
C LEU A 182 20.43 -4.74 22.56
#